data_AF-A0AAV3UT88-F1
#
_entry.id   AF-A0AAV3UT88-F1
#
_cell.length_a   1.000
_cell.length_b   1.000
_cell.length_c   1.000
_cell.angle_alpha   90.00
_cell.angle_beta   90.00
_cell.angle_gamma   90.00
#
_symmetry.space_group_name_H-M   'P 1'
#
loop_
_entity.id
_entity.type
_entity.pdbx_description
1 polymer ?
#
loop_
_entity_poly.entity_id
_entity_poly.type
_entity_poly.pdbx_seq_one_letter_code
_entity_poly.pdbx_strand_id
1 'polypeptide(L)' 'MLSSGNYQVDWTVLGNDGHKMSGNYAFVVKHGHEHHASH' A
#
# COMPACT_ATOMS: atom_id res chain seq x y z
N MET A 1 -11.52 -3.70 -4.88
CA MET A 1 -10.21 -3.39 -5.50
C MET A 1 -9.99 -1.89 -5.40
N LEU A 2 -8.77 -1.45 -5.08
CA LEU A 2 -8.42 -0.03 -5.07
C LEU A 2 -8.30 0.49 -6.52
N SER A 3 -8.82 1.68 -6.79
CA SER A 3 -8.66 2.36 -8.08
C SER A 3 -7.18 2.67 -8.36
N SER A 4 -6.80 2.92 -9.62
CA SER A 4 -5.44 3.40 -9.87
C SER A 4 -5.19 4.72 -9.14
N GLY A 5 -4.01 4.88 -8.56
CA GLY A 5 -3.64 6.09 -7.85
C GLY A 5 -2.47 5.87 -6.91
N ASN A 6 -2.05 6.96 -6.27
CA ASN A 6 -1.04 6.94 -5.23
C ASN A 6 -1.73 6.74 -3.89
N TYR A 7 -1.24 5.79 -3.10
CA TYR A 7 -1.78 5.45 -1.80
C TYR A 7 -0.70 5.58 -0.74
N GLN A 8 -1.07 6.11 0.41
CA GLN A 8 -0.25 6.14 1.61
C GLN A 8 -0.98 5.37 2.71
N VAL A 9 -0.23 4.51 3.38
CA VAL A 9 -0.66 3.76 4.55
C VAL A 9 0.07 4.34 5.74
N ASP A 10 -0.68 5.01 6.60
CA ASP A 10 -0.20 5.44 7.91
C ASP A 10 -0.68 4.45 8.96
N TRP A 11 0.21 4.02 9.85
CA TRP A 11 -0.13 3.08 10.90
C TRP A 11 0.44 3.49 12.25
N THR A 12 -0.24 3.02 13.29
CA THR A 12 0.20 3.09 14.68
C THR A 12 -0.15 1.76 15.34
N VAL A 13 0.83 1.12 15.97
CA VAL A 13 0.67 -0.14 16.69
C VAL A 13 1.19 0.01 18.12
N LEU A 14 0.61 -0.76 19.04
CA LEU A 14 1.11 -0.90 20.40
C LEU A 14 1.92 -2.19 20.47
N GLY A 15 3.21 -2.09 20.76
CA GLY A 15 4.08 -3.23 21.00
C GLY A 15 3.66 -3.97 22.27
N ASN A 16 4.02 -5.26 22.35
CA ASN A 16 3.78 -6.06 23.55
C ASN A 16 4.58 -5.55 24.78
N ASP A 17 5.60 -4.73 24.54
CA ASP A 17 6.37 -3.99 25.53
C ASP A 17 5.67 -2.69 26.00
N GLY A 18 4.48 -2.39 25.47
CA GLY A 18 3.72 -1.17 25.77
C GLY A 18 4.21 0.07 25.04
N HIS A 19 5.25 -0.03 24.22
CA HIS A 19 5.72 1.09 23.42
C HIS A 19 4.87 1.26 22.16
N LYS A 20 4.52 2.51 21.85
CA LYS A 20 3.84 2.84 20.60
C LYS A 20 4.86 2.95 19.48
N MET A 21 4.57 2.27 18.37
CA MET A 21 5.34 2.39 17.13
C MET A 21 4.42 2.92 16.04
N SER A 22 4.91 3.84 15.24
CA SER A 22 4.19 4.36 14.08
C SER A 22 5.10 4.38 12.87
N GLY A 23 4.48 4.40 11.69
CA GLY A 23 5.19 4.46 10.43
C GLY A 23 4.25 4.75 9.28
N ASN A 24 4.85 4.98 8.12
CA ASN A 24 4.12 5.13 6.88
C ASN A 24 4.76 4.31 5.76
N TYR A 25 3.95 3.98 4.77
CA TYR A 25 4.38 3.32 3.55
C TYR A 25 3.55 3.83 2.38
N ALA A 26 4.21 4.22 1.28
CA ALA A 26 3.55 4.72 0.08
C ALA A 26 3.75 3.77 -1.11
N PHE A 27 2.68 3.55 -1.89
CA PHE A 27 2.71 2.74 -3.09
C PHE A 27 1.80 3.31 -4.18
N VAL A 28 2.01 2.88 -5.43
CA VAL A 28 1.22 3.30 -6.59
C VAL A 28 0.48 2.10 -7.15
N VAL A 29 -0.85 2.21 -7.26
CA VAL A 29 -1.66 1.27 -8.03
C VAL A 29 -1.76 1.81 -9.45
N LYS A 30 -1.20 1.10 -10.43
CA LYS A 30 -1.40 1.41 -11.84
C LYS A 30 -2.68 0.73 -12.34
N HIS A 31 -3.41 1.37 -13.27
CA HIS A 31 -4.43 0.65 -14.04
C HIS A 31 -3.76 -0.57 -14.67
N GLY A 32 -4.49 -1.69 -14.70
CA GLY A 32 -3.98 -2.93 -15.28
C GLY A 32 -3.32 -2.62 -16.62
N HIS A 33 -2.06 -3.01 -16.75
CA HIS A 33 -1.59 -3.38 -18.07
C HIS A 33 -2.56 -4.47 -18.50
N GLU A 34 -3.40 -4.19 -19.49
CA GLU A 34 -3.87 -5.26 -20.34
C GLU A 34 -2.60 -6.03 -20.70
N HIS A 35 -2.50 -7.24 -20.17
CA HIS A 35 -1.53 -8.19 -20.62
C HIS A 35 -1.94 -8.43 -22.07
N HIS A 36 -1.44 -7.59 -22.99
CA HIS A 36 -1.49 -7.84 -24.42
C HIS A 36 -0.81 -9.20 -24.54
N ALA A 37 -1.61 -10.26 -24.61
CA ALA A 37 -1.17 -11.56 -25.05
C ALA A 37 -0.73 -11.32 -26.48
N SER A 38 0.55 -11.04 -26.65
CA SER A 38 1.24 -11.23 -27.92
C SER A 38 1.11 -12.70 -28.27
N HIS A 39 0.16 -12.99 -29.16
CA HIS A 39 0.16 -14.14 -30.07
C HIS A 39 -0.50 -13.73 -31.38
#